data_AF-A0A3P7QQV7-F1
#
_entry.id   AF-A0A3P7QQV7-F1
#
_cell.length_a   1.000
_cell.length_b   1.000
_cell.length_c   1.000
_cell.angle_alpha   90.00
_cell.angle_beta   90.00
_cell.angle_gamma   90.00
#
_symmetry.space_group_name_H-M   'P 1'
#
loop_
_entity.id
_entity.type
_entity.pdbx_description
1 polymer ?
#
loop_
_entity_poly.entity_id
_entity_poly.type
_entity_poly.pdbx_seq_one_letter_code
_entity_poly.pdbx_strand_id
1 'polypeptide(L)'
;MRNFLGAEGQTTREEQGDESPDFLALFGGSLTVLEGAQGYTGFFHVETKDVIVRLYRLFGQEKAMSVVSMPVTPLSLDPKYVYLVDGDSKLYVWVGSQARMLIQTRGRLLAEKIAQKERLNEAEIMVEHEGKESNEFLAVLLGLWKPPPLLNPNIDEADLQSTKAAVVA
;
A
#
# COMPACT_ATOMS: atom_id res chain seq x y z
N MET A 1 -21.17 14.31 20.26
CA MET A 1 -20.33 15.43 20.77
C MET A 1 -21.01 16.21 21.89
N ARG A 2 -22.29 16.61 21.77
CA ARG A 2 -23.05 17.31 22.84
C ARG A 2 -22.95 16.65 24.24
N ASN A 3 -23.20 15.34 24.31
CA ASN A 3 -23.09 14.58 25.57
C ASN A 3 -21.67 14.55 26.15
N PHE A 4 -20.65 14.59 25.29
CA PHE A 4 -19.25 14.57 25.70
C PHE A 4 -18.79 15.93 26.24
N LEU A 5 -19.33 17.03 25.69
CA LEU A 5 -18.98 18.39 26.08
C LEU A 5 -19.84 18.95 27.22
N GLY A 6 -20.84 18.20 27.72
CA GLY A 6 -21.77 18.70 28.72
C GLY A 6 -22.54 19.95 28.29
N ALA A 7 -22.69 20.16 26.98
CA ALA A 7 -23.22 21.42 26.45
C ALA A 7 -24.73 21.52 26.66
N GLU A 8 -25.16 22.53 27.42
CA GLU A 8 -26.57 22.84 27.69
C GLU A 8 -27.28 23.55 26.52
N GLY A 9 -26.53 23.99 25.51
CA GLY A 9 -27.04 24.71 24.34
C GLY A 9 -27.85 23.85 23.37
N GLN A 10 -28.56 24.50 22.43
CA GLN A 10 -29.39 23.86 21.43
C GLN A 10 -28.57 23.30 20.25
N THR A 11 -29.06 22.23 19.63
CA THR A 11 -28.51 21.70 18.37
C THR A 11 -29.48 22.06 17.26
N THR A 12 -28.98 22.72 16.23
CA THR A 12 -29.74 23.10 15.04
C THR A 12 -29.27 22.26 13.86
N ARG A 13 -30.21 21.77 13.05
CA ARG A 13 -29.93 21.11 11.78
C ARG A 13 -29.93 22.17 10.69
N GLU A 14 -28.87 22.22 9.90
CA GLU A 14 -28.74 23.10 8.75
C GLU A 14 -28.80 22.23 7.49
N GLU A 15 -29.60 22.64 6.51
CA GLU A 15 -29.72 21.95 5.22
C GLU A 15 -29.04 22.75 4.12
N GLN A 16 -28.38 22.07 3.17
CA GLN A 16 -27.67 22.74 2.09
C GLN A 16 -28.65 23.57 1.24
N GLY A 17 -28.37 24.87 1.12
CA GLY A 17 -29.23 25.82 0.40
C GLY A 17 -30.41 26.37 1.20
N ASP A 18 -30.57 25.96 2.45
CA ASP A 18 -31.55 26.51 3.41
C ASP A 18 -30.89 26.75 4.78
N GLU A 19 -29.66 27.28 4.75
CA GLU A 19 -28.89 27.56 5.96
C GLU A 19 -29.46 28.76 6.74
N SER A 20 -29.48 28.65 8.06
CA SER A 20 -29.95 29.73 8.93
C SER A 20 -29.07 30.99 8.85
N PRO A 21 -29.63 32.20 9.03
CA PRO A 21 -28.86 33.44 9.04
C PRO A 21 -27.74 33.45 10.09
N ASP A 22 -28.01 32.85 11.26
CA ASP A 22 -27.04 32.74 12.35
C ASP A 22 -25.88 31.82 11.97
N PHE A 23 -26.16 30.72 11.26
CA PHE A 23 -25.13 29.83 10.73
C PHE A 23 -24.29 30.51 9.64
N LEU A 24 -24.93 31.19 8.68
CA LEU A 24 -24.23 31.93 7.62
C LEU A 24 -23.36 33.07 8.18
N ALA A 25 -23.80 33.72 9.26
CA ALA A 25 -23.03 34.77 9.93
C ALA A 25 -21.66 34.27 10.45
N LEU A 26 -21.55 32.99 10.84
CA LEU A 26 -20.27 32.38 11.22
C LEU A 26 -19.26 32.36 10.07
N PHE A 27 -19.74 32.39 8.82
CA PHE A 27 -18.93 32.35 7.59
C PHE A 27 -18.92 33.69 6.84
N GLY A 28 -19.27 34.80 7.51
CA GLY A 28 -19.27 36.12 6.88
C GLY A 28 -20.47 36.38 5.97
N GLY A 29 -21.54 35.61 6.10
CA GLY A 29 -22.83 35.82 5.41
C GLY A 29 -23.04 35.00 4.15
N SER A 30 -22.05 34.22 3.70
CA SER A 30 -22.19 33.34 2.54
C SER A 30 -21.32 32.09 2.67
N LEU A 31 -21.82 30.95 2.20
CA LEU A 31 -21.10 29.69 2.12
C LEU A 31 -20.90 29.30 0.66
N THR A 32 -19.70 28.81 0.30
CA THR A 32 -19.47 28.19 -1.01
C THR A 32 -19.42 26.69 -0.83
N VAL A 33 -20.35 25.98 -1.46
CA VAL A 33 -20.31 24.52 -1.51
C VAL A 33 -19.38 24.09 -2.64
N LEU A 34 -18.34 23.35 -2.29
CA LEU A 34 -17.47 22.69 -3.27
C LEU A 34 -18.06 21.32 -3.59
N GLU A 35 -18.11 20.94 -4.86
CA GLU A 35 -18.47 19.57 -5.25
C GLU A 35 -17.47 18.58 -4.62
N GLY A 36 -17.97 17.64 -3.82
CA GLY A 36 -17.15 16.56 -3.26
C GLY A 36 -16.83 15.49 -4.31
N ALA A 37 -15.83 14.64 -4.03
CA ALA A 37 -15.60 13.40 -4.78
C ALA A 37 -16.73 12.40 -4.47
N GLN A 38 -17.82 12.45 -5.24
CA GLN A 38 -19.06 11.76 -4.95
C GLN A 38 -18.98 10.28 -5.37
N GLY A 39 -18.73 9.39 -4.42
CA GLY A 39 -19.29 8.04 -4.50
C GLY A 39 -20.79 8.10 -4.22
N TYR A 40 -21.60 7.30 -4.92
CA TYR A 40 -23.07 7.26 -4.80
C TYR A 40 -23.62 7.03 -3.37
N THR A 41 -22.76 6.69 -2.40
CA THR A 41 -23.11 6.23 -1.05
C THR A 41 -22.67 7.19 0.07
N GLY A 42 -22.05 8.34 -0.24
CA GLY A 42 -21.56 9.28 0.79
C GLY A 42 -20.27 8.85 1.50
N PHE A 43 -19.61 7.80 1.01
CA PHE A 43 -18.29 7.39 1.43
C PHE A 43 -17.22 8.01 0.52
N PHE A 44 -16.05 8.28 1.10
CA PHE A 44 -14.88 8.69 0.33
C PHE A 44 -14.51 7.57 -0.65
N HIS A 45 -14.53 7.88 -1.95
CA HIS A 45 -13.88 7.03 -2.94
C HIS A 45 -12.37 7.15 -2.69
N VAL A 46 -11.81 6.22 -1.90
CA VAL A 46 -10.36 6.13 -1.74
C VAL A 46 -9.83 5.61 -3.06
N GLU A 47 -9.29 6.50 -3.88
CA GLU A 47 -8.62 6.12 -5.12
C GLU A 47 -7.64 4.97 -4.83
N THR A 48 -7.68 3.96 -5.69
CA THR A 48 -6.83 2.78 -5.57
C THR A 48 -5.37 3.22 -5.52
N LYS A 49 -4.70 2.97 -4.39
CA LYS A 49 -3.31 3.35 -4.16
C LYS A 49 -2.43 2.74 -5.25
N ASP A 50 -1.75 3.57 -6.05
CA ASP A 50 -0.79 3.06 -7.04
C ASP A 50 0.34 2.32 -6.33
N VAL A 51 0.63 1.13 -6.82
CA VAL A 51 1.70 0.27 -6.28
C VAL A 51 3.03 0.77 -6.82
N ILE A 52 3.88 1.24 -5.90
CA ILE A 52 5.27 1.60 -6.20
C ILE A 52 6.15 0.41 -5.85
N VAL A 53 6.59 -0.32 -6.88
CA VAL A 53 7.53 -1.42 -6.73
C VAL A 53 8.91 -0.89 -6.35
N ARG A 54 9.54 -1.50 -5.35
CA ARG A 54 10.90 -1.15 -4.90
C ARG A 54 11.78 -2.40 -4.86
N LEU A 55 13.04 -2.26 -5.27
CA LEU A 55 14.05 -3.31 -5.20
C LEU A 55 15.14 -2.92 -4.19
N TYR A 56 15.52 -3.85 -3.34
CA TYR A 56 16.58 -3.65 -2.35
C TYR A 56 17.63 -4.74 -2.44
N ARG A 57 18.92 -4.36 -2.39
CA ARG A 57 20.03 -5.30 -2.21
C ARG A 57 20.30 -5.49 -0.73
N LEU A 58 20.39 -6.75 -0.30
CA LEU A 58 20.76 -7.15 1.04
C LEU A 58 22.20 -7.69 1.03
N PHE A 59 23.02 -7.16 1.93
CA PHE A 59 24.42 -7.56 2.08
C PHE A 59 24.90 -7.33 3.50
N GLY A 60 26.13 -7.76 3.79
CA GLY A 60 26.76 -7.53 5.09
C GLY A 60 27.42 -8.79 5.66
N GLN A 61 27.70 -8.71 6.95
CA GLN A 61 28.42 -9.75 7.70
C GLN A 61 27.56 -10.30 8.85
N GLU A 62 28.15 -11.20 9.63
CA GLU A 62 27.44 -11.92 10.69
C GLU A 62 26.74 -11.00 11.70
N LYS A 63 27.35 -9.88 12.07
CA LYS A 63 26.78 -8.99 13.10
C LYS A 63 25.83 -7.93 12.56
N ALA A 64 25.87 -7.62 11.26
CA ALA A 64 25.08 -6.55 10.67
C ALA A 64 24.72 -6.85 9.22
N MET A 65 23.42 -6.78 8.91
CA MET A 65 22.89 -6.78 7.55
C MET A 65 22.52 -5.35 7.18
N SER A 66 22.92 -4.93 5.98
CA SER A 66 22.60 -3.66 5.38
C SER A 66 21.66 -3.86 4.19
N VAL A 67 20.82 -2.86 3.95
CA VAL A 67 19.82 -2.84 2.88
C VAL A 67 20.01 -1.54 2.11
N VAL A 68 20.12 -1.61 0.78
CA VAL A 68 20.27 -0.44 -0.09
C VAL A 68 19.26 -0.52 -1.24
N SER A 69 18.62 0.61 -1.54
CA SER A 69 17.68 0.74 -2.66
C SER A 69 18.42 0.61 -4.00
N MET A 70 17.81 -0.12 -4.93
CA MET A 70 18.34 -0.38 -6.27
C MET A 70 17.28 -0.04 -7.33
N PRO A 71 17.68 0.30 -8.56
CA PRO A 71 16.75 0.39 -9.69
C PRO A 71 16.02 -0.93 -9.91
N VAL A 72 14.70 -0.88 -10.12
CA VAL A 72 13.87 -2.07 -10.42
C VAL A 72 14.14 -2.50 -11.86
N THR A 73 15.15 -3.35 -12.03
CA THR A 73 15.55 -3.91 -13.32
C THR A 73 16.30 -5.23 -13.09
N PRO A 74 16.20 -6.23 -13.99
CA PRO A 74 16.98 -7.45 -13.89
C PRO A 74 18.50 -7.18 -13.83
N LEU A 75 18.97 -6.08 -14.43
CA LEU A 75 20.38 -5.69 -14.44
C LEU A 75 20.93 -5.32 -13.06
N SER A 76 20.06 -5.04 -12.08
CA SER A 76 20.46 -4.76 -10.70
C SER A 76 20.83 -6.03 -9.93
N LEU A 77 20.36 -7.20 -10.39
CA LEU A 77 20.60 -8.49 -9.75
C LEU A 77 22.05 -8.93 -9.96
N ASP A 78 22.64 -9.47 -8.90
CA ASP A 78 24.00 -9.99 -8.90
C ASP A 78 24.01 -11.30 -8.10
N PRO A 79 24.56 -12.39 -8.66
CA PRO A 79 24.61 -13.72 -8.04
C PRO A 79 25.15 -13.75 -6.61
N LYS A 80 25.96 -12.77 -6.20
CA LYS A 80 26.61 -12.73 -4.88
C LYS A 80 25.69 -12.24 -3.76
N TYR A 81 24.51 -11.71 -4.09
CA TYR A 81 23.66 -11.02 -3.14
C TYR A 81 22.23 -11.59 -3.10
N VAL A 82 21.50 -11.19 -2.06
CA VAL A 82 20.07 -11.42 -1.93
C VAL A 82 19.36 -10.11 -2.18
N TYR A 83 18.18 -10.17 -2.79
CA TYR A 83 17.38 -8.99 -3.08
C TYR A 83 15.96 -9.17 -2.56
N LEU A 84 15.37 -8.06 -2.14
CA LEU A 84 13.96 -7.98 -1.78
C LEU A 84 13.25 -7.07 -2.78
N VAL A 85 12.23 -7.58 -3.45
CA VAL A 85 11.26 -6.78 -4.20
C VAL A 85 10.03 -6.59 -3.34
N ASP A 86 9.67 -5.32 -3.09
CA ASP A 86 8.46 -4.92 -2.38
C ASP A 86 7.45 -4.41 -3.40
N GLY A 87 6.41 -5.22 -3.65
CA GLY A 87 5.29 -4.91 -4.52
C GLY A 87 3.96 -4.76 -3.76
N ASP A 88 4.00 -4.30 -2.51
CA ASP A 88 2.84 -4.13 -1.63
C ASP A 88 2.16 -5.46 -1.22
N SER A 89 1.35 -6.06 -2.09
CA SER A 89 0.68 -7.35 -1.83
C SER A 89 1.57 -8.57 -2.01
N LYS A 90 2.69 -8.40 -2.70
CA LYS A 90 3.66 -9.48 -2.94
C LYS A 90 5.06 -9.00 -2.63
N LEU A 91 5.77 -9.80 -1.85
CA LEU A 91 7.18 -9.62 -1.50
C LEU A 91 7.98 -10.77 -2.11
N TYR A 92 9.00 -10.46 -2.90
CA TYR A 92 9.87 -11.48 -3.49
C TYR A 92 11.26 -11.40 -2.87
N VAL A 93 11.77 -12.52 -2.39
CA VAL A 93 13.15 -12.68 -1.94
C VAL A 93 13.92 -13.42 -3.02
N TRP A 94 14.66 -12.68 -3.84
CA TRP A 94 15.53 -13.29 -4.85
C TRP A 94 16.88 -13.67 -4.23
N VAL A 95 17.31 -14.90 -4.47
CA VAL A 95 18.52 -15.49 -3.91
C VAL A 95 19.49 -15.80 -5.04
N GLY A 96 20.59 -15.05 -5.08
CA GLY A 96 21.70 -15.32 -5.99
C GLY A 96 22.38 -16.65 -5.68
N SER A 97 22.87 -17.32 -6.71
CA SER A 97 23.53 -18.63 -6.64
C SER A 97 24.79 -18.64 -5.75
N GLN A 98 25.43 -17.49 -5.57
CA GLN A 98 26.62 -17.30 -4.75
C GLN A 98 26.32 -16.53 -3.45
N ALA A 99 25.06 -16.27 -3.14
CA ALA A 99 24.65 -15.50 -1.98
C ALA A 99 24.95 -16.27 -0.68
N ARG A 100 25.46 -15.56 0.33
CA ARG A 100 25.74 -16.16 1.65
C ARG A 100 24.45 -16.63 2.32
N MET A 101 24.40 -17.90 2.75
CA MET A 101 23.25 -18.51 3.41
C MET A 101 22.66 -17.67 4.56
N LEU A 102 23.53 -17.06 5.39
CA LEU A 102 23.07 -16.18 6.47
C LEU A 102 22.23 -14.98 5.97
N ILE A 103 22.64 -14.38 4.84
CA ILE A 103 21.89 -13.26 4.25
C ILE A 103 20.58 -13.74 3.65
N GLN A 104 20.53 -14.96 3.10
CA GLN A 104 19.28 -15.57 2.61
C GLN A 104 18.26 -15.70 3.75
N THR A 105 18.67 -16.28 4.88
CA THR A 105 17.79 -16.41 6.07
C THR A 105 17.32 -15.04 6.56
N ARG A 106 18.22 -14.06 6.66
CA ARG A 106 17.86 -12.71 7.12
C ARG A 106 16.98 -11.96 6.12
N GLY A 107 17.16 -12.17 4.83
CA GLY A 107 16.32 -11.58 3.79
C GLY A 107 14.89 -12.08 3.87
N ARG A 108 14.71 -13.39 4.11
CA ARG A 108 13.39 -13.96 4.38
C ARG A 108 12.76 -13.40 5.66
N LEU A 109 13.51 -13.34 6.77
CA LEU A 109 13.01 -12.75 8.02
C LEU A 109 12.63 -11.26 7.86
N LEU A 110 13.33 -10.52 7.00
CA LEU A 110 12.99 -9.14 6.68
C LEU A 110 11.64 -9.08 5.95
N ALA A 111 11.43 -9.93 4.94
CA ALA A 111 10.15 -10.02 4.23
C ALA A 111 9.00 -10.38 5.18
N GLU A 112 9.20 -11.37 6.06
CA GLU A 112 8.21 -11.78 7.09
C GLU A 112 7.87 -10.61 8.03
N LYS A 113 8.89 -9.84 8.45
CA LYS A 113 8.67 -8.66 9.30
C LYS A 113 7.90 -7.56 8.59
N ILE A 114 8.16 -7.31 7.30
CA ILE A 114 7.41 -6.33 6.50
C ILE A 114 5.97 -6.79 6.34
N ALA A 115 5.76 -8.06 5.95
CA ALA A 115 4.44 -8.66 5.82
C ALA A 115 3.63 -8.50 7.13
N GLN A 116 4.23 -8.84 8.27
CA GLN A 116 3.57 -8.76 9.56
C GLN A 116 3.29 -7.31 10.01
N LYS A 117 4.28 -6.42 9.94
CA LYS A 117 4.20 -5.10 10.57
C LYS A 117 3.55 -4.04 9.70
N GLU A 118 3.78 -4.12 8.39
CA GLU A 118 3.36 -3.06 7.47
C GLU A 118 2.25 -3.51 6.51
N ARG A 119 2.05 -4.82 6.38
CA ARG A 119 1.05 -5.41 5.47
C ARG A 119 0.00 -6.25 6.21
N LEU A 120 -0.01 -6.24 7.54
CA LEU A 120 -0.97 -6.95 8.40
C LEU A 120 -1.09 -8.46 8.11
N ASN A 121 -0.02 -9.09 7.61
CA ASN A 121 0.04 -10.46 7.12
C ASN A 121 -0.78 -10.77 5.85
N GLU A 122 -1.25 -9.75 5.13
CA GLU A 122 -1.98 -9.93 3.86
C GLU A 122 -1.05 -10.06 2.64
N ALA A 123 0.24 -9.72 2.79
CA ALA A 123 1.21 -9.86 1.71
C ALA A 123 1.76 -11.28 1.58
N GLU A 124 1.78 -11.81 0.35
CA GLU A 124 2.40 -13.08 0.02
C GLU A 124 3.93 -12.94 -0.07
N ILE A 125 4.67 -13.90 0.48
CA ILE A 125 6.14 -13.94 0.39
C ILE A 125 6.55 -15.08 -0.53
N MET A 126 7.24 -14.76 -1.62
CA MET A 126 7.79 -15.72 -2.57
C MET A 126 9.32 -15.71 -2.54
N VAL A 127 9.91 -16.89 -2.67
CA VAL A 127 11.38 -17.04 -2.76
C VAL A 127 11.73 -17.41 -4.20
N GLU A 128 12.57 -16.59 -4.81
CA GLU A 128 13.00 -16.73 -6.20
C GLU A 128 14.49 -17.10 -6.21
N HIS A 129 14.87 -18.12 -6.96
CA HIS A 129 16.27 -18.54 -7.06
C HIS A 129 16.82 -18.18 -8.43
N GLU A 130 18.08 -17.74 -8.48
CA GLU A 130 18.77 -17.44 -9.75
C GLU A 130 18.63 -18.59 -10.76
N GLY A 131 18.15 -18.26 -11.96
CA GLY A 131 17.94 -19.21 -13.06
C GLY A 131 16.68 -20.06 -12.94
N LYS A 132 15.85 -19.85 -11.91
CA LYS A 132 14.56 -20.52 -11.67
C LYS A 132 13.45 -19.53 -11.35
N GLU A 133 13.62 -18.28 -11.78
CA GLU A 133 12.68 -17.21 -11.49
C GLU A 133 11.32 -17.48 -12.14
N SER A 134 10.26 -17.15 -11.41
CA SER A 134 8.91 -17.15 -11.97
C SER A 134 8.76 -16.07 -13.05
N ASN A 135 7.88 -16.32 -14.03
CA ASN A 135 7.52 -15.31 -15.04
C ASN A 135 6.93 -14.05 -14.41
N GLU A 136 6.22 -14.21 -13.29
CA GLU A 136 5.62 -13.10 -12.54
C GLU A 136 6.71 -12.18 -11.98
N PHE A 137 7.72 -12.74 -11.29
CA PHE A 137 8.85 -11.97 -10.78
C PHE A 137 9.61 -11.23 -11.89
N LEU A 138 9.87 -11.91 -13.02
CA LEU A 138 10.55 -11.28 -14.16
C LEU A 138 9.71 -10.15 -14.76
N ALA A 139 8.39 -10.32 -14.87
CA ALA A 139 7.49 -9.28 -15.34
C ALA A 139 7.49 -8.05 -14.41
N VAL A 140 7.57 -8.26 -13.09
CA VAL A 140 7.73 -7.16 -12.11
C VAL A 140 9.03 -6.40 -12.35
N LEU A 141 10.16 -7.09 -12.49
CA LEU A 141 11.46 -6.44 -12.70
C LEU A 141 11.57 -5.73 -14.06
N LEU A 142 10.89 -6.24 -15.08
CA LEU A 142 10.82 -5.60 -16.40
C LEU A 142 9.80 -4.45 -16.45
N GLY A 143 9.02 -4.24 -15.38
CA GLY A 143 7.96 -3.24 -15.35
C GLY A 143 6.76 -3.58 -16.24
N LEU A 144 6.64 -4.82 -16.69
CA LEU A 144 5.53 -5.31 -17.52
C LEU A 144 4.29 -5.63 -16.69
N TRP A 145 4.46 -5.86 -15.39
CA TRP A 145 3.37 -6.16 -14.47
C TRP A 145 3.69 -5.62 -13.07
N LYS A 146 2.66 -5.30 -12.30
CA LYS A 146 2.77 -4.94 -10.88
C LYS A 146 1.79 -5.80 -10.08
N PRO A 147 2.17 -6.25 -8.87
CA PRO A 147 1.20 -6.87 -7.98
C PRO A 147 0.03 -5.92 -7.69
N PRO A 148 -1.18 -6.46 -7.45
CA PRO A 148 -2.31 -5.62 -7.06
C PRO A 148 -2.01 -4.91 -5.73
N PRO A 149 -2.56 -3.72 -5.47
CA PRO A 149 -2.43 -3.09 -4.17
C PRO A 149 -3.09 -3.94 -3.10
N LEU A 150 -2.55 -3.90 -1.89
CA LEU A 150 -3.28 -4.47 -0.75
C LEU A 150 -4.55 -3.68 -0.51
N LEU A 151 -5.63 -4.42 -0.35
CA LEU A 151 -6.92 -3.85 0.00
C LEU A 151 -6.82 -3.32 1.43
N ASN A 152 -7.27 -2.09 1.62
CA ASN A 152 -7.36 -1.54 2.97
C ASN A 152 -8.43 -2.35 3.72
N PRO A 153 -8.12 -2.91 4.91
CA PRO A 153 -9.05 -3.75 5.67
C PRO A 153 -10.32 -3.00 6.14
N ASN A 154 -10.42 -1.69 5.91
CA ASN A 154 -11.59 -0.87 6.16
C ASN A 154 -12.48 -0.65 4.92
N ILE A 155 -12.24 -1.37 3.83
CA ILE A 155 -13.07 -1.32 2.61
C ILE A 155 -14.16 -2.40 2.72
N ASP A 156 -15.43 -2.00 2.62
CA ASP A 156 -16.57 -2.92 2.65
C ASP A 156 -16.53 -3.91 1.46
N GLU A 157 -16.99 -5.15 1.66
CA GLU A 157 -16.97 -6.24 0.67
C GLU A 157 -17.65 -5.89 -0.67
N ALA A 158 -18.54 -4.90 -0.70
CA ALA A 158 -19.18 -4.41 -1.92
C ALA A 158 -18.20 -3.70 -2.88
N ASP A 159 -17.22 -2.97 -2.34
CA ASP A 159 -16.22 -2.23 -3.12
C ASP A 159 -15.10 -3.15 -3.65
N LEU A 160 -14.92 -4.30 -3.00
CA LEU A 160 -14.02 -5.38 -3.44
C LEU A 160 -14.46 -6.02 -4.77
N GLN A 161 -15.76 -6.04 -5.06
CA GLN A 161 -16.29 -6.58 -6.32
C GLN A 161 -16.04 -5.62 -7.50
N SER A 162 -16.09 -4.30 -7.24
CA SER A 162 -15.81 -3.26 -8.24
C SER A 162 -14.34 -3.25 -8.66
N THR A 163 -13.42 -3.38 -7.70
CA THR A 163 -11.97 -3.43 -7.96
C THR A 163 -11.54 -4.70 -8.69
N LYS A 164 -12.15 -5.86 -8.39
CA LYS A 164 -11.89 -7.10 -9.15
C LYS A 164 -12.34 -7.01 -10.61
N ALA A 165 -13.41 -6.28 -10.91
CA ALA A 165 -13.86 -6.07 -12.29
C ALA A 165 -12.91 -5.18 -13.10
N ALA A 166 -12.28 -4.19 -12.46
CA ALA A 166 -11.33 -3.27 -13.11
C ALA A 166 -9.96 -3.91 -13.43
N VAL A 167 -9.55 -4.94 -12.71
CA VAL A 167 -8.26 -5.64 -12.93
C VAL A 167 -8.35 -6.71 -14.04
N VAL A 168 -9.56 -7.06 -14.48
CA VAL A 168 -9.83 -8.12 -15.47
C VAL A 168 -10.19 -7.56 -16.86
N ALA A 169 -10.26 -6.24 -17.02
CA ALA A 169 -10.52 -5.53 -18.28
C ALA A 169 -9.22 -4.96 -18.87
#